data_AF-A0A1V2JZD2-F1
#
_entry.id   AF-A0A1V2JZD2-F1
#
_cell.length_a   1.000
_cell.length_b   1.000
_cell.length_c   1.000
_cell.angle_alpha   90.00
_cell.angle_beta   90.00
_cell.angle_gamma   90.00
#
_symmetry.space_group_name_H-M   'P 1'
#
loop_
_entity.id
_entity.type
_entity.pdbx_description
1 polymer ?
#
loop_
_entity_poly.entity_id
_entity_poly.type
_entity_poly.pdbx_seq_one_letter_code
_entity_poly.pdbx_strand_id
1 'polypeptide(L)'
;MFRYALVKIGGLEHNPASDLDVVALPKPPVTHNPFLRMDELPGLMAALRNYGGANQTRLGLRLLLLTGVRTGELRLATPDQFGLEKRLWVIPAEVVKQLQLAMRKPGKQTQNVPPYIVPLSAPPGSILIREFTSIPEK
;
A
#
# COMPACT_ATOMS: atom_id res chain seq x y z
N MET A 1 16.33 3.25 18.94
CA MET A 1 16.21 4.43 19.83
C MET A 1 17.34 4.44 20.87
N PHE A 2 17.40 3.52 21.83
CA PHE A 2 18.44 3.51 22.87
C PHE A 2 19.88 3.32 22.37
N ARG A 3 20.11 2.50 21.33
CA ARG A 3 21.43 2.41 20.68
C ARG A 3 21.93 3.73 20.08
N TYR A 4 21.02 4.57 19.60
CA TYR A 4 21.37 5.91 19.13
C TYR A 4 21.69 6.85 20.30
N ALA A 5 20.93 6.74 21.40
CA ALA A 5 21.16 7.51 22.63
C ALA A 5 22.52 7.19 23.29
N LEU A 6 22.96 5.93 23.30
CA LEU A 6 24.30 5.53 23.76
C LEU A 6 25.44 6.29 23.07
N VAL A 7 25.27 6.65 21.79
CA VAL A 7 26.28 7.36 21.00
C VAL A 7 26.19 8.88 21.19
N LYS A 8 25.02 9.41 21.56
CA LYS A 8 24.74 10.85 21.60
C LYS A 8 24.72 11.46 23.00
N ILE A 9 24.42 10.67 24.02
CA ILE A 9 24.35 11.13 25.42
C ILE A 9 25.62 10.64 26.12
N GLY A 10 26.52 11.57 26.44
CA GLY A 10 27.69 11.26 27.23
C GLY A 10 27.30 10.73 28.61
N GLY A 11 27.96 9.67 29.07
CA GLY A 11 27.69 9.04 30.37
C GLY A 11 26.59 7.98 30.36
N LEU A 12 25.93 7.72 29.22
CA LEU A 12 25.07 6.55 29.07
C LEU A 12 25.92 5.36 28.62
N GLU A 13 26.23 4.45 29.54
CA GLU A 13 27.14 3.31 29.29
C GLU A 13 26.40 2.05 28.80
N HIS A 14 25.12 1.90 29.17
CA HIS A 14 24.34 0.71 28.85
C HIS A 14 22.95 1.04 28.29
N ASN A 15 22.47 0.21 27.36
CA ASN A 15 21.12 0.32 26.84
C ASN A 15 20.12 -0.28 27.84
N PRO A 16 19.20 0.50 28.43
CA PRO A 16 18.27 -0.02 29.43
C PRO A 16 17.28 -1.06 28.89
N ALA A 17 17.17 -1.22 27.57
CA ALA A 17 16.34 -2.22 26.92
C ALA A 17 17.13 -3.46 26.46
N SER A 18 18.38 -3.65 26.90
CA SER A 18 19.20 -4.80 26.47
C SER A 18 18.64 -6.13 26.94
N ASP A 19 18.16 -6.21 28.18
CA ASP A 19 17.64 -7.44 28.78
C ASP A 19 16.12 -7.58 28.63
N LEU A 20 15.50 -6.67 27.85
CA LEU A 20 14.05 -6.66 27.68
C LEU A 20 13.57 -7.94 27.01
N ASP A 21 14.38 -8.57 26.16
CA ASP A 21 14.09 -9.87 25.57
C ASP A 21 14.12 -11.03 26.57
N VAL A 22 14.88 -10.91 27.67
CA VAL A 22 14.95 -11.88 28.78
C VAL A 22 13.74 -11.75 29.70
N VAL A 23 13.30 -10.52 29.98
CA VAL A 23 12.18 -10.26 30.92
C VAL A 23 10.82 -10.09 30.23
N ALA A 24 10.80 -9.95 28.90
CA ALA A 24 9.56 -9.80 28.16
C ALA A 24 8.74 -11.09 28.21
N LEU A 25 7.43 -10.91 28.33
CA LEU A 25 6.48 -11.98 28.09
C LEU A 25 6.67 -12.53 26.66
N PRO A 26 6.55 -13.85 26.46
CA PRO A 26 6.65 -14.44 25.13
C PRO A 26 5.60 -13.80 24.23
N LYS A 27 6.02 -13.48 23.00
CA LYS A 27 5.14 -12.89 21.99
C LYS A 27 3.90 -13.79 21.84
N PRO A 28 2.67 -13.24 21.90
CA PRO A 28 1.48 -14.02 21.62
C PRO A 28 1.60 -14.72 20.26
N PRO A 29 1.03 -15.93 20.11
CA PRO A 29 1.03 -16.62 18.83
C PRO A 29 0.45 -15.72 17.74
N VAL A 30 1.04 -15.80 16.54
CA VAL A 30 0.60 -14.97 15.43
C VAL A 30 -0.76 -15.44 14.95
N THR A 31 -1.78 -14.60 15.11
CA THR A 31 -3.08 -14.79 14.47
C THR A 31 -3.07 -14.12 13.11
N HIS A 32 -3.24 -14.90 12.04
CA HIS A 32 -3.37 -14.37 10.69
C HIS A 32 -4.77 -13.85 10.44
N ASN A 33 -4.89 -12.78 9.66
CA ASN A 33 -6.20 -12.29 9.22
C ASN A 33 -6.84 -13.32 8.28
N PRO A 34 -8.14 -13.61 8.42
CA PRO A 34 -8.85 -14.46 7.48
C PRO A 34 -8.79 -13.84 6.08
N PHE A 35 -8.65 -14.69 5.07
CA PHE A 35 -8.65 -14.29 3.67
C PHE A 35 -10.00 -14.61 3.03
N LEU A 36 -10.37 -13.84 2.02
CA LEU A 36 -11.60 -14.06 1.27
C LEU A 36 -11.50 -15.35 0.46
N ARG A 37 -12.42 -16.28 0.67
CA ARG A 37 -12.52 -17.52 -0.10
C ARG A 37 -13.29 -17.30 -1.39
N MET A 38 -13.10 -18.19 -2.37
CA MET A 38 -13.67 -18.01 -3.71
C MET A 38 -15.22 -18.09 -3.70
N ASP A 39 -15.79 -18.89 -2.82
CA ASP A 39 -17.22 -19.03 -2.57
C ASP A 39 -17.83 -17.80 -1.88
N GLU A 40 -17.04 -17.03 -1.15
CA GLU A 40 -17.47 -15.77 -0.50
C GLU A 40 -17.43 -14.57 -1.45
N LEU A 41 -16.65 -14.67 -2.54
CA LEU A 41 -16.46 -13.58 -3.50
C LEU A 41 -17.77 -13.06 -4.12
N PRO A 42 -18.73 -13.91 -4.55
CA PRO A 42 -20.02 -13.43 -5.05
C PRO A 42 -20.79 -12.60 -4.02
N GLY A 43 -20.75 -13.01 -2.75
CA GLY A 43 -21.38 -12.29 -1.63
C GLY A 43 -20.74 -10.92 -1.42
N LEU A 44 -19.40 -10.86 -1.42
CA LEU A 44 -18.67 -9.60 -1.35
C LEU A 44 -19.01 -8.67 -2.52
N MET A 45 -19.08 -9.20 -3.75
CA MET A 45 -19.39 -8.40 -4.93
C MET A 45 -20.82 -7.83 -4.88
N ALA A 46 -21.78 -8.58 -4.32
CA ALA A 46 -23.12 -8.08 -4.08
C ALA A 46 -23.15 -6.98 -3.01
N ALA A 47 -22.44 -7.19 -1.88
CA ALA A 47 -22.32 -6.19 -0.82
C ALA A 47 -21.67 -4.89 -1.33
N LEU A 48 -20.62 -4.99 -2.15
CA LEU A 48 -19.96 -3.84 -2.76
C LEU A 48 -20.88 -3.08 -3.74
N ARG A 49 -21.74 -3.77 -4.50
CA ARG A 49 -22.72 -3.09 -5.36
C ARG A 49 -23.72 -2.28 -4.53
N ASN A 50 -24.16 -2.83 -3.41
CA ASN A 50 -25.17 -2.24 -2.52
C ASN A 50 -24.57 -1.35 -1.42
N TYR A 51 -23.26 -1.10 -1.46
CA TYR A 51 -22.59 -0.26 -0.47
C TYR A 51 -23.10 1.19 -0.56
N GLY A 52 -23.80 1.64 0.47
CA GLY A 52 -24.40 2.98 0.56
C GLY A 52 -23.45 4.09 1.00
N GLY A 53 -22.17 3.79 1.21
CA GLY A 53 -21.17 4.79 1.57
C GLY A 53 -20.62 5.55 0.36
N ALA A 54 -19.45 6.17 0.52
CA ALA A 54 -18.82 6.96 -0.53
C ALA A 54 -18.53 6.13 -1.80
N ASN A 55 -18.89 6.67 -2.97
CA ASN A 55 -18.63 6.01 -4.26
C ASN A 55 -17.13 5.75 -4.46
N GLN A 56 -16.26 6.64 -3.98
CA GLN A 56 -14.81 6.46 -4.09
C GLN A 56 -14.30 5.25 -3.31
N THR A 57 -14.87 4.95 -2.15
CA THR A 57 -14.56 3.73 -1.39
C THR A 57 -15.00 2.50 -2.18
N ARG A 58 -16.19 2.53 -2.77
CA ARG A 58 -16.72 1.43 -3.59
C ARG A 58 -15.85 1.14 -4.81
N LEU A 59 -15.49 2.18 -5.56
CA LEU A 59 -14.63 2.07 -6.74
C LEU A 59 -13.21 1.67 -6.36
N GLY A 60 -12.66 2.25 -5.30
CA GLY A 60 -11.33 1.91 -4.80
C GLY A 60 -11.23 0.45 -4.35
N LEU A 61 -12.22 -0.08 -3.63
CA LEU A 61 -12.26 -1.49 -3.25
C LEU A 61 -12.30 -2.42 -4.47
N ARG A 62 -13.05 -2.07 -5.52
CA ARG A 62 -13.06 -2.82 -6.77
C ARG A 62 -11.70 -2.78 -7.48
N LEU A 63 -11.05 -1.62 -7.50
CA LEU A 63 -9.72 -1.49 -8.09
C LEU A 63 -8.69 -2.34 -7.33
N LEU A 64 -8.74 -2.36 -5.98
CA LEU A 64 -7.88 -3.22 -5.17
C LEU A 64 -8.10 -4.70 -5.50
N LEU A 65 -9.35 -5.13 -5.64
CA LEU A 65 -9.67 -6.52 -6.00
C LEU A 65 -9.16 -6.90 -7.39
N LEU A 66 -9.22 -5.99 -8.36
CA LEU A 66 -8.82 -6.26 -9.75
C LEU A 66 -7.31 -6.19 -9.97
N THR A 67 -6.59 -5.39 -9.18
CA THR A 67 -5.17 -5.07 -9.42
C THR A 67 -4.23 -5.60 -8.35
N GLY A 68 -4.72 -5.90 -7.14
CA GLY A 68 -3.90 -6.39 -6.04
C GLY A 68 -2.88 -5.39 -5.50
N VAL A 69 -2.96 -4.12 -5.88
CA VAL A 69 -2.08 -3.06 -5.37
C VAL A 69 -2.27 -2.85 -3.87
N ARG A 70 -1.28 -2.25 -3.21
CA ARG A 70 -1.41 -1.90 -1.80
C ARG A 70 -2.37 -0.73 -1.63
N THR A 71 -3.08 -0.71 -0.51
CA THR A 71 -4.01 0.40 -0.18
C THR A 71 -3.34 1.77 -0.17
N GLY A 72 -2.07 1.86 0.24
CA GLY A 72 -1.30 3.11 0.21
C GLY A 72 -1.04 3.61 -1.21
N GLU A 73 -0.78 2.71 -2.16
CA GLU A 73 -0.53 3.05 -3.57
C GLU A 73 -1.81 3.60 -4.20
N LEU A 74 -2.96 2.98 -3.94
CA LEU A 74 -4.24 3.45 -4.44
C LEU A 74 -4.69 4.79 -3.82
N ARG A 75 -4.44 4.99 -2.52
CA ARG A 75 -4.83 6.24 -1.84
C ARG A 75 -4.03 7.45 -2.31
N LEU A 76 -2.81 7.24 -2.80
CA LEU A 76 -1.93 8.30 -3.32
C LEU A 76 -1.95 8.36 -4.85
N ALA A 77 -2.89 7.64 -5.48
CA ALA A 77 -2.98 7.56 -6.93
C ALA A 77 -3.57 8.86 -7.48
N THR A 78 -2.87 9.44 -8.45
CA THR A 78 -3.34 10.62 -9.17
C THR A 78 -3.86 10.23 -10.56
N PRO A 79 -4.84 10.95 -11.13
CA PRO A 79 -5.43 10.61 -12.43
C PRO A 79 -4.42 10.44 -13.57
N ASP A 80 -3.35 11.22 -13.59
CA ASP A 80 -2.29 11.19 -14.61
C ASP A 80 -1.50 9.88 -14.65
N GLN A 81 -1.53 9.08 -13.57
CA GLN A 81 -0.89 7.77 -13.51
C GLN A 81 -1.63 6.70 -14.33
N PHE A 82 -2.91 6.94 -14.68
CA PHE A 82 -3.75 5.96 -15.36
C PHE A 82 -3.76 6.20 -16.88
N GLY A 83 -2.92 5.46 -17.60
CA GLY A 83 -2.91 5.42 -19.06
C GLY A 83 -3.99 4.48 -19.61
N LEU A 84 -5.21 4.98 -19.76
CA LEU A 84 -6.36 4.17 -20.21
C LEU A 84 -6.19 3.56 -21.61
N GLU A 85 -5.53 4.26 -22.53
CA GLU A 85 -5.25 3.77 -23.89
C GLU A 85 -4.31 2.56 -23.87
N LYS A 86 -3.26 2.64 -23.04
CA LYS A 86 -2.29 1.55 -22.87
C LYS A 86 -2.75 0.49 -21.88
N ARG A 87 -3.86 0.74 -21.16
CA ARG A 87 -4.36 -0.06 -20.04
C ARG A 87 -3.29 -0.28 -18.96
N LEU A 88 -2.54 0.77 -18.65
CA LEU A 88 -1.49 0.73 -17.63
C LEU A 88 -1.78 1.75 -16.55
N TRP A 89 -1.53 1.35 -15.31
CA TRP A 89 -1.38 2.28 -14.20
C TRP A 89 0.09 2.30 -13.79
N VAL A 90 0.69 3.48 -13.89
CA VAL A 90 2.12 3.74 -13.67
C VAL A 90 2.29 4.39 -12.31
N ILE A 91 2.73 3.64 -11.31
CA ILE A 91 2.86 4.11 -9.94
C ILE A 91 4.31 4.62 -9.71
N PRO A 92 4.50 5.88 -9.29
CA PRO A 92 5.83 6.42 -9.02
C PRO A 92 6.59 5.61 -7.96
N ALA A 93 7.89 5.43 -8.13
CA ALA A 93 8.71 4.66 -7.20
C ALA A 93 8.73 5.26 -5.78
N GLU A 94 8.55 6.58 -5.70
CA GLU A 94 8.52 7.37 -4.48
C GLU A 94 7.38 6.99 -3.55
N VAL A 95 6.25 6.48 -4.05
CA VAL A 95 5.07 6.12 -3.24
C VAL A 95 5.01 4.63 -2.92
N VAL A 96 5.80 3.81 -3.60
CA VAL A 96 5.84 2.36 -3.39
C VAL A 96 6.81 2.03 -2.27
N LYS A 97 6.30 1.59 -1.11
CA LYS A 97 7.10 1.29 0.09
C LYS A 97 8.31 0.37 -0.18
N GLN A 98 8.15 -0.62 -1.05
CA GLN A 98 9.26 -1.54 -1.38
C GLN A 98 10.37 -0.83 -2.18
N LEU A 99 10.01 0.10 -3.06
CA LEU A 99 10.96 0.85 -3.89
C LEU A 99 11.62 1.97 -3.08
N GLN A 100 10.91 2.60 -2.15
CA GLN A 100 11.49 3.54 -1.18
C GLN A 100 12.65 2.92 -0.38
N LEU A 101 12.56 1.64 -0.01
CA LEU A 101 13.66 0.94 0.67
C LEU A 101 14.90 0.80 -0.23
N ALA A 102 14.71 0.59 -1.54
CA ALA A 102 15.81 0.53 -2.50
C ALA A 102 16.45 1.92 -2.71
N MET A 103 15.67 3.00 -2.64
CA MET A 103 16.14 4.39 -2.76
C MET A 103 16.96 4.86 -1.55
N ARG A 104 16.79 4.23 -0.38
CA ARG A 104 17.55 4.54 0.85
C ARG A 104 18.95 3.92 0.88
N LYS A 105 19.27 3.01 -0.06
CA LYS A 105 20.60 2.38 -0.11
C LYS A 105 21.62 3.40 -0.64
N PRO A 106 22.79 3.55 0.02
CA PRO A 106 23.81 4.49 -0.43
C PRO A 106 24.22 4.16 -1.88
N GLY A 107 24.27 5.19 -2.73
CA GLY A 107 24.64 5.08 -4.15
C GLY A 107 23.50 4.88 -5.15
N LYS A 108 22.24 4.70 -4.71
CA LYS A 108 21.07 4.72 -5.63
C LYS A 108 20.34 6.05 -5.57
N GLN A 109 20.39 6.82 -6.65
CA GLN A 109 19.55 8.01 -6.81
C GLN A 109 18.09 7.59 -7.00
N THR A 110 17.18 8.36 -6.41
CA THR A 110 15.71 8.20 -6.53
C THR A 110 15.25 8.10 -7.98
N GLN A 111 15.89 8.88 -8.85
CA GLN A 111 15.65 9.02 -10.29
C GLN A 111 15.86 7.73 -11.10
N ASN A 112 16.62 6.76 -10.57
CA ASN A 112 17.03 5.56 -11.30
C ASN A 112 16.20 4.31 -10.94
N VAL A 113 15.19 4.44 -10.08
CA VAL A 113 14.31 3.33 -9.72
C VAL A 113 13.10 3.35 -10.64
N PRO A 114 12.86 2.29 -11.44
CA PRO A 114 11.74 2.29 -12.37
C PRO A 114 10.39 2.32 -11.62
N PRO A 115 9.34 2.91 -12.22
CA PRO A 115 8.01 2.91 -11.64
C PRO A 115 7.45 1.49 -11.56
N TYR A 116 6.49 1.30 -10.66
CA TYR A 116 5.74 0.06 -10.57
C TYR A 116 4.59 0.07 -11.57
N ILE A 117 4.57 -0.90 -12.47
CA ILE A 117 3.59 -0.97 -13.57
C ILE A 117 2.51 -2.00 -13.23
N VAL A 118 1.26 -1.55 -13.26
CA VAL A 118 0.09 -2.38 -12.98
C VAL A 118 -0.76 -2.49 -14.25
N PRO A 119 -0.90 -3.70 -14.83
CA PRO A 119 -1.81 -3.92 -15.94
C PRO A 119 -3.26 -3.72 -15.50
N LEU A 120 -4.02 -2.93 -16.25
CA LEU A 120 -5.44 -2.74 -16.04
C LEU A 120 -6.16 -3.82 -16.87
N SER A 121 -6.74 -4.79 -16.18
CA SER A 121 -7.52 -5.88 -16.79
C SER A 121 -8.83 -5.41 -17.42
N ALA A 122 -9.25 -4.18 -17.12
CA ALA A 122 -10.45 -3.58 -17.67
C ALA A 122 -10.23 -3.11 -19.12
N PRO A 123 -11.24 -3.25 -20.01
CA PRO A 123 -11.17 -2.70 -21.36
C PRO A 123 -10.92 -1.18 -21.35
N PRO A 124 -10.37 -0.60 -22.45
CA PRO A 124 -10.23 0.84 -22.60
C PRO A 124 -11.61 1.47 -22.51
N GLY A 125 -11.75 2.51 -21.70
CA GLY A 125 -13.05 3.12 -21.45
C GLY A 125 -13.88 2.48 -20.34
N SER A 126 -13.33 1.55 -19.56
CA SER A 126 -14.04 1.03 -18.39
C SER A 126 -14.50 2.17 -17.47
N ILE A 127 -15.80 2.16 -17.16
CA ILE A 127 -16.44 3.21 -16.37
C ILE A 127 -15.84 3.32 -14.96
N LEU A 128 -15.33 2.20 -14.44
CA LEU A 128 -14.75 2.14 -13.09
C LEU A 128 -13.55 3.08 -12.91
N ILE A 129 -12.57 3.02 -13.82
CA ILE A 129 -11.37 3.85 -13.69
C ILE A 129 -11.71 5.30 -14.01
N ARG A 130 -12.55 5.55 -15.03
CA ARG A 130 -12.98 6.90 -15.40
C ARG A 130 -13.74 7.60 -14.26
N GLU A 131 -14.69 6.90 -13.63
CA GLU A 131 -15.39 7.43 -12.46
C GLU A 131 -14.43 7.64 -11.29
N PHE A 132 -13.51 6.70 -11.05
CA PHE A 132 -12.58 6.82 -9.92
C PHE A 132 -11.65 8.04 -10.07
N THR A 133 -11.12 8.27 -11.27
CA THR A 133 -10.23 9.41 -11.55
C THR A 133 -10.95 10.75 -11.69
N SER A 134 -12.27 10.74 -11.89
CA SER A 134 -13.08 11.96 -12.06
C SER A 134 -13.63 12.50 -10.73
N ILE A 135 -13.44 11.79 -9.61
CA ILE A 135 -13.90 12.26 -8.29
C ILE A 135 -12.88 13.27 -7.76
N PRO A 136 -13.28 14.53 -7.47
CA PRO A 136 -12.36 15.53 -6.93
C PRO A 136 -11.85 15.10 -5.55
N GLU A 137 -10.56 15.31 -5.29
CA GLU A 137 -10.00 15.19 -3.94
C GLU A 137 -10.69 16.19 -3.00
N LYS A 138 -11.08 15.73 -1.81
CA LYS A 138 -11.65 16.57 -0.75
C LYS A 138 -10.57 17.24 0.07
#